data_AF-A0A6P4E5L6-F1
#
_entry.id   AF-A0A6P4E5L6-F1
#
_cell.length_a   1.000
_cell.length_b   1.000
_cell.length_c   1.000
_cell.angle_alpha   90.00
_cell.angle_beta   90.00
_cell.angle_gamma   90.00
#
_symmetry.space_group_name_H-M   'P 1'
#
loop_
_entity.id
_entity.type
_entity.pdbx_description
1 polymer ?
#
loop_
_entity_poly.entity_id
_entity_poly.type
_entity_poly.pdbx_seq_one_letter_code
_entity_poly.pdbx_strand_id
1 'polypeptide(L)'
;MSSEELAPINEQDLKDLKERMKLIVEADPKQYHNEFSLRRYLRAFKTTDDAFQAILKTNKWRETYGVDELSKMDRSQLDKKARLLRHRDCIGRPVIYIPAKNHSSERDIDELTRFIVYNLEEACKKCFEEVTDRLCIVFDLAEFSTSCMDYQLVQNLIWLLSKHFPERLGVCLIINSPALFSTIFPAIRVLLDDNTAKKVKFVGDEVELCQYLIPDILPTDM
;
A
#
# COMPACT_ATOMS: atom_id res chain seq x y z
N MET A 1 15.68 12.93 9.61
CA MET A 1 14.51 12.04 9.50
C MET A 1 14.97 10.63 9.82
N SER A 2 14.46 9.99 10.87
CA SER A 2 14.86 8.62 11.18
C SER A 2 14.26 7.67 10.15
N SER A 3 15.09 6.85 9.52
CA SER A 3 14.63 5.58 8.98
C SER A 3 13.88 4.87 10.11
N GLU A 4 12.55 4.72 10.01
CA GLU A 4 11.81 3.93 10.99
C GLU A 4 12.40 2.52 10.98
N GLU A 5 13.07 2.18 12.08
CA GLU A 5 13.70 0.88 12.25
C GLU A 5 12.61 -0.19 12.18
N LEU A 6 12.77 -1.14 11.28
CA LEU A 6 11.79 -2.21 11.10
C LEU A 6 11.66 -2.99 12.41
N ALA A 7 10.44 -3.38 12.77
CA ALA A 7 10.23 -4.25 13.92
C ALA A 7 11.12 -5.50 13.75
N PRO A 8 11.92 -5.86 14.77
CA PRO A 8 12.82 -7.00 14.67
C PRO A 8 12.02 -8.27 14.47
N ILE A 9 12.60 -9.24 13.77
CA ILE A 9 12.06 -10.58 13.62
C ILE A 9 12.99 -11.58 14.28
N ASN A 10 12.43 -12.72 14.67
CA ASN A 10 13.22 -13.84 15.14
C ASN A 10 13.90 -14.54 13.96
N GLU A 11 15.23 -14.65 13.98
CA GLU A 11 16.01 -15.27 12.89
C GLU A 11 15.76 -16.79 12.79
N GLN A 12 15.37 -17.45 13.89
CA GLN A 12 14.99 -18.86 13.86
C GLN A 12 13.65 -19.06 13.13
N ASP A 13 12.68 -18.16 13.32
CA ASP A 13 11.41 -18.18 12.61
C ASP A 13 11.62 -17.91 11.12
N LEU A 14 12.53 -17.00 10.77
CA LEU A 14 12.93 -16.77 9.38
C LEU A 14 13.56 -18.02 8.75
N LYS A 15 14.42 -18.72 9.49
CA LYS A 15 15.04 -19.96 9.01
C LYS A 15 13.99 -21.04 8.73
N ASP A 16 13.08 -21.28 9.67
CA ASP A 16 11.98 -22.25 9.50
C ASP A 16 11.10 -21.86 8.30
N LEU A 17 10.71 -20.58 8.19
CA LEU A 17 9.90 -20.12 7.07
C LEU A 17 10.61 -20.32 5.71
N LYS A 18 11.92 -20.04 5.64
CA LYS A 18 12.72 -20.28 4.43
C LYS A 18 12.75 -21.76 4.04
N GLU A 19 12.91 -22.67 5.01
CA GLU A 19 12.91 -24.12 4.77
C GLU A 19 11.57 -24.60 4.23
N ARG A 20 10.45 -24.14 4.82
CA ARG A 20 9.09 -24.47 4.33
C ARG A 20 8.84 -23.92 2.93
N MET A 21 9.23 -22.68 2.67
CA MET A 21 9.06 -22.05 1.36
C MET A 21 9.91 -22.70 0.28
N LYS A 22 11.12 -23.18 0.63
CA LYS A 22 11.98 -23.90 -0.32
C LYS A 22 11.27 -25.11 -0.92
N LEU A 23 10.58 -25.92 -0.11
CA LEU A 23 9.83 -27.08 -0.57
C LEU A 23 8.73 -26.70 -1.57
N ILE A 24 8.05 -25.57 -1.34
CA ILE A 24 6.99 -25.07 -2.22
C ILE A 24 7.57 -24.55 -3.54
N VAL A 25 8.64 -23.76 -3.48
CA VAL A 25 9.27 -23.16 -4.67
C VAL A 25 9.93 -24.22 -5.55
N GLU A 26 10.49 -25.29 -4.96
CA GLU A 26 11.02 -26.43 -5.71
C GLU A 26 9.92 -27.19 -6.46
N ALA A 27 8.71 -27.28 -5.89
CA ALA A 27 7.56 -27.89 -6.53
C ALA A 27 6.90 -26.98 -7.58
N ASP A 28 6.85 -25.67 -7.32
CA ASP A 28 6.28 -24.66 -8.21
C ASP A 28 7.10 -23.35 -8.15
N PRO A 29 8.04 -23.15 -9.09
CA PRO A 29 8.88 -21.94 -9.12
C PRO A 29 8.11 -20.62 -9.27
N LYS A 30 6.83 -20.65 -9.69
CA LYS A 30 6.02 -19.44 -9.82
C LYS A 30 5.63 -18.84 -8.46
N GLN A 31 5.72 -19.63 -7.38
CA GLN A 31 5.46 -19.19 -6.01
C GLN A 31 6.69 -18.57 -5.33
N TYR A 32 7.58 -17.98 -6.12
CA TYR A 32 8.83 -17.42 -5.63
C TYR A 32 8.60 -16.26 -4.65
N HIS A 33 9.29 -16.33 -3.51
CA HIS A 33 9.46 -15.22 -2.57
C HIS A 33 10.94 -15.05 -2.23
N ASN A 34 11.39 -13.82 -2.16
CA ASN A 34 12.72 -13.49 -1.65
C ASN A 34 12.71 -13.29 -0.13
N GLU A 35 13.90 -13.19 0.46
CA GLU A 35 14.04 -13.01 1.91
C GLU A 35 13.31 -11.77 2.43
N PHE A 36 13.39 -10.64 1.75
CA PHE A 36 12.71 -9.40 2.16
C PHE A 36 11.19 -9.58 2.29
N SER A 37 10.57 -10.29 1.34
CA SER A 37 9.17 -10.68 1.41
C SER A 37 8.89 -11.54 2.64
N LEU A 38 9.67 -12.59 2.88
CA LEU A 38 9.47 -13.47 4.05
C LEU A 38 9.54 -12.69 5.36
N ARG A 39 10.50 -11.75 5.48
CA ARG A 39 10.62 -10.87 6.64
C ARG A 39 9.38 -9.99 6.84
N ARG A 40 8.78 -9.46 5.77
CA ARG A 40 7.51 -8.70 5.84
C ARG A 40 6.36 -9.55 6.36
N TYR A 41 6.22 -10.78 5.84
CA TYR A 41 5.16 -11.69 6.30
C TYR A 41 5.34 -12.06 7.77
N LEU A 42 6.56 -12.35 8.25
CA LEU A 42 6.80 -12.62 9.67
C LEU A 42 6.45 -11.41 10.55
N ARG A 43 6.82 -10.18 10.13
CA ARG A 43 6.44 -8.96 10.86
C ARG A 43 4.92 -8.79 10.97
N ALA A 44 4.18 -9.10 9.91
CA ALA A 44 2.73 -8.93 9.87
C ALA A 44 1.99 -10.04 10.64
N PHE A 45 2.37 -11.30 10.41
CA PHE A 45 1.63 -12.47 10.88
C PHE A 45 2.20 -13.11 12.15
N LYS A 46 3.32 -12.59 12.66
CA LYS A 46 3.94 -12.87 13.97
C LYS A 46 4.52 -14.26 14.17
N THR A 47 3.94 -15.30 13.58
CA THR A 47 4.38 -16.69 13.69
C THR A 47 4.78 -17.24 12.32
N THR A 48 5.65 -18.25 12.31
CA THR A 48 6.03 -18.95 11.08
C THR A 48 4.82 -19.60 10.40
N ASP A 49 3.94 -20.24 11.17
CA ASP A 49 2.75 -20.92 10.65
C ASP A 49 1.79 -19.93 9.98
N ASP A 50 1.46 -18.83 10.65
CA ASP A 50 0.55 -17.83 10.10
C ASP A 50 1.16 -17.12 8.89
N ALA A 51 2.45 -16.79 8.94
CA ALA A 51 3.16 -16.20 7.80
C ALA A 51 3.17 -17.13 6.59
N PHE A 52 3.46 -18.42 6.79
CA PHE A 52 3.44 -19.42 5.73
C PHE A 52 2.05 -19.56 5.11
N GLN A 53 1.00 -19.68 5.94
CA GLN A 53 -0.39 -19.77 5.45
C GLN A 53 -0.82 -18.50 4.70
N ALA A 54 -0.42 -17.31 5.16
CA ALA A 54 -0.72 -16.05 4.49
C ALA A 54 -0.01 -15.93 3.13
N ILE A 55 1.22 -16.44 3.00
CA ILE A 55 1.94 -16.51 1.73
C ILE A 55 1.18 -17.40 0.75
N LEU A 56 0.82 -18.62 1.15
CA LEU A 56 0.08 -19.55 0.29
C LEU A 56 -1.25 -18.96 -0.18
N LYS A 57 -2.00 -18.32 0.74
CA LYS A 57 -3.25 -17.62 0.40
C LYS A 57 -3.02 -16.49 -0.59
N THR A 58 -1.94 -15.73 -0.43
CA THR A 58 -1.62 -14.64 -1.35
C THR A 58 -1.22 -15.18 -2.72
N ASN A 59 -0.39 -16.21 -2.81
CA ASN A 59 -0.04 -16.83 -4.09
C ASN A 59 -1.29 -17.35 -4.80
N LYS A 60 -2.18 -18.03 -4.07
CA LYS A 60 -3.42 -18.51 -4.67
C LYS A 60 -4.32 -17.36 -5.14
N TRP A 61 -4.45 -16.32 -4.32
CA TRP A 61 -5.21 -15.13 -4.69
C TRP A 61 -4.66 -14.48 -5.95
N ARG A 62 -3.33 -14.32 -6.06
CA ARG A 62 -2.67 -13.71 -7.24
C ARG A 62 -3.06 -14.41 -8.54
N GLU A 63 -3.05 -15.74 -8.55
CA GLU A 63 -3.50 -16.55 -9.69
C GLU A 63 -4.98 -16.32 -9.99
N THR A 64 -5.85 -16.51 -9.00
CA THR A 64 -7.31 -16.46 -9.20
C THR A 64 -7.83 -15.07 -9.54
N TYR A 65 -7.14 -14.02 -9.06
CA TYR A 65 -7.47 -12.63 -9.32
C TYR A 65 -6.91 -12.13 -10.67
N GLY A 66 -5.97 -12.87 -11.26
CA GLY A 66 -5.31 -12.52 -12.51
C GLY A 66 -4.37 -11.33 -12.36
N VAL A 67 -3.57 -11.28 -11.29
CA VAL A 67 -2.68 -10.13 -10.99
C VAL A 67 -1.70 -9.85 -12.12
N ASP A 68 -1.15 -10.89 -12.76
CA ASP A 68 -0.19 -10.75 -13.86
C ASP A 68 -0.81 -10.10 -15.11
N GLU A 69 -2.13 -10.22 -15.27
CA GLU A 69 -2.88 -9.67 -16.41
C GLU A 69 -3.26 -8.19 -16.22
N LEU A 70 -3.18 -7.67 -14.99
CA LEU A 70 -3.53 -6.28 -14.68
C LEU A 70 -2.68 -5.26 -15.44
N SER A 71 -1.48 -5.63 -15.87
CA SER A 71 -0.64 -4.79 -16.73
C SER A 71 -1.30 -4.41 -18.06
N LYS A 72 -2.28 -5.20 -18.52
CA LYS A 72 -3.01 -5.04 -19.78
C LYS A 72 -4.37 -4.34 -19.61
N MET A 73 -4.75 -3.99 -18.38
CA MET A 73 -6.01 -3.29 -18.10
C MET A 73 -6.05 -1.93 -18.84
N ASP A 74 -7.19 -1.61 -19.45
CA ASP A 74 -7.49 -0.23 -19.85
C ASP A 74 -7.75 0.60 -18.60
N ARG A 75 -6.94 1.63 -18.41
CA ARG A 75 -6.98 2.53 -17.26
C ARG A 75 -7.21 3.98 -17.66
N SER A 76 -7.54 4.23 -18.92
CA SER A 76 -7.72 5.59 -19.45
C SER A 76 -8.74 6.41 -18.66
N GLN A 77 -9.81 5.77 -18.17
CA GLN A 77 -10.83 6.40 -17.33
C GLN A 77 -10.45 6.46 -15.83
N LEU A 78 -9.42 5.74 -15.42
CA LEU A 78 -9.00 5.57 -14.02
C LEU A 78 -7.73 6.36 -13.68
N ASP A 79 -6.96 6.81 -14.68
CA ASP A 79 -5.69 7.53 -14.50
C ASP A 79 -5.83 8.84 -13.70
N LYS A 80 -7.06 9.37 -13.55
CA LYS A 80 -7.39 10.51 -12.67
C LYS A 80 -7.62 10.11 -11.20
N LYS A 81 -7.91 8.84 -10.93
CA LYS A 81 -8.23 8.33 -9.58
C LYS A 81 -6.98 8.11 -8.73
N ALA A 82 -5.88 7.69 -9.33
CA ALA A 82 -4.60 7.51 -8.68
C ALA A 82 -3.45 7.52 -9.70
N ARG A 83 -2.25 7.92 -9.28
CA ARG A 83 -1.06 7.93 -10.12
C ARG A 83 0.17 7.51 -9.33
N LEU A 84 0.89 6.50 -9.82
CA LEU A 84 2.23 6.20 -9.36
C LEU A 84 3.22 7.22 -9.93
N LEU A 85 3.80 8.05 -9.05
CA LEU A 85 4.68 9.13 -9.46
C LEU A 85 6.01 8.61 -10.02
N ARG A 86 6.67 9.47 -10.82
CA ARG A 86 8.03 9.22 -11.32
C ARG A 86 9.07 9.42 -10.22
N HIS A 87 8.88 10.48 -9.43
CA HIS A 87 9.76 10.82 -8.32
C HIS A 87 9.42 9.99 -7.08
N ARG A 88 10.41 9.88 -6.21
CA ARG A 88 10.31 9.21 -4.91
C ARG A 88 10.18 10.26 -3.82
N ASP A 89 9.81 9.80 -2.64
CA ASP A 89 9.86 10.63 -1.45
C ASP A 89 11.31 10.81 -0.95
N CYS A 90 11.50 11.61 0.10
CA CYS A 90 12.81 11.99 0.63
C CYS A 90 13.65 10.80 1.16
N ILE A 91 13.05 9.62 1.37
CA ILE A 91 13.76 8.41 1.78
C ILE A 91 13.74 7.31 0.70
N GLY A 92 13.34 7.65 -0.52
CA GLY A 92 13.39 6.77 -1.69
C GLY A 92 12.17 5.88 -1.89
N ARG A 93 11.09 6.01 -1.08
CA ARG A 93 9.87 5.22 -1.26
C ARG A 93 9.17 5.62 -2.57
N PRO A 94 8.69 4.66 -3.38
CA PRO A 94 7.74 4.95 -4.45
C PRO A 94 6.50 5.66 -3.90
N VAL A 95 6.01 6.67 -4.62
CA VAL A 95 4.88 7.50 -4.20
C VAL A 95 3.65 7.21 -5.06
N ILE A 96 2.55 6.81 -4.43
CA ILE A 96 1.23 6.71 -5.06
C ILE A 96 0.43 7.94 -4.64
N TYR A 97 0.00 8.76 -5.60
CA TYR A 97 -0.82 9.94 -5.39
C TYR A 97 -2.29 9.65 -5.69
N ILE A 98 -3.19 10.08 -4.81
CA ILE A 98 -4.63 9.81 -4.88
C ILE A 98 -5.39 11.12 -4.60
N PRO A 99 -5.93 11.80 -5.62
CA PRO A 99 -6.83 12.94 -5.41
C PRO A 99 -8.21 12.44 -4.96
N ALA A 100 -8.56 12.65 -3.70
CA ALA A 100 -9.80 12.14 -3.10
C ALA A 100 -11.05 12.73 -3.77
N LYS A 101 -10.98 13.96 -4.30
CA LYS A 101 -12.08 14.60 -5.05
C LYS A 101 -12.60 13.77 -6.22
N ASN A 102 -11.74 12.94 -6.81
CA ASN A 102 -12.08 12.13 -7.97
C ASN A 102 -12.76 10.83 -7.61
N HIS A 103 -12.96 10.49 -6.34
CA HIS A 103 -13.64 9.27 -5.91
C HIS A 103 -15.10 9.54 -5.56
N SER A 104 -15.94 8.51 -5.59
CA SER A 104 -17.32 8.52 -5.12
C SER A 104 -17.79 7.07 -5.02
N SER A 105 -18.86 6.81 -4.26
CA SER A 105 -19.47 5.47 -4.18
C SER A 105 -20.18 5.03 -5.47
N GLU A 106 -20.39 5.94 -6.44
CA GLU A 106 -21.03 5.66 -7.72
C GLU A 106 -19.98 5.29 -8.77
N ARG A 107 -19.53 4.03 -8.75
CA ARG A 107 -18.48 3.52 -9.64
C ARG A 107 -18.57 2.01 -9.80
N ASP A 108 -17.77 1.45 -10.70
CA ASP A 108 -17.50 0.01 -10.72
C ASP A 108 -16.51 -0.36 -9.61
N ILE A 109 -16.99 -1.11 -8.60
CA ILE A 109 -16.19 -1.45 -7.43
C ILE A 109 -14.99 -2.31 -7.78
N ASP A 110 -15.20 -3.27 -8.67
CA ASP A 110 -14.24 -4.31 -9.00
C ASP A 110 -13.16 -3.75 -9.92
N GLU A 111 -13.54 -2.94 -10.92
CA GLU A 111 -12.60 -2.27 -11.82
C GLU A 111 -11.64 -1.36 -11.03
N LEU A 112 -12.17 -0.51 -10.15
CA LEU A 112 -11.34 0.40 -9.38
C LEU A 112 -10.50 -0.34 -8.31
N THR A 113 -10.97 -1.46 -7.77
CA THR A 113 -10.16 -2.32 -6.90
C THR A 113 -9.01 -2.98 -7.66
N ARG A 114 -9.26 -3.47 -8.88
CA ARG A 114 -8.21 -3.99 -9.77
C ARG A 114 -7.17 -2.92 -10.11
N PHE A 115 -7.60 -1.67 -10.30
CA PHE A 115 -6.71 -0.53 -10.51
C PHE A 115 -5.86 -0.19 -9.27
N ILE A 116 -6.39 -0.34 -8.06
CA ILE A 116 -5.59 -0.25 -6.82
C ILE A 116 -4.51 -1.33 -6.82
N VAL A 117 -4.87 -2.59 -7.08
CA VAL A 117 -3.90 -3.69 -7.12
C VAL A 117 -2.82 -3.43 -8.16
N TYR A 118 -3.18 -2.95 -9.35
CA TYR A 118 -2.24 -2.54 -10.38
C TYR A 118 -1.24 -1.49 -9.86
N ASN A 119 -1.72 -0.40 -9.25
CA ASN A 119 -0.84 0.65 -8.72
C ASN A 119 0.07 0.14 -7.60
N LEU A 120 -0.43 -0.73 -6.71
CA LEU A 120 0.38 -1.34 -5.67
C LEU A 120 1.46 -2.24 -6.26
N GLU A 121 1.15 -3.09 -7.24
CA GLU A 121 2.12 -3.95 -7.94
C GLU A 121 3.20 -3.13 -8.65
N GLU A 122 2.83 -2.10 -9.39
CA GLU A 122 3.80 -1.25 -10.09
C GLU A 122 4.69 -0.47 -9.10
N ALA A 123 4.11 0.01 -7.99
CA ALA A 123 4.88 0.67 -6.94
C ALA A 123 5.86 -0.32 -6.28
N CYS A 124 5.40 -1.54 -6.02
CA CYS A 124 6.21 -2.63 -5.50
C CYS A 124 7.41 -2.97 -6.39
N LYS A 125 7.23 -2.99 -7.72
CA LYS A 125 8.32 -3.21 -8.69
C LYS A 125 9.36 -2.08 -8.69
N LYS A 126 8.96 -0.87 -8.29
CA LYS A 126 9.87 0.28 -8.11
C LYS A 126 10.59 0.26 -6.75
N CYS A 127 10.30 -0.65 -5.82
CA CYS A 127 11.07 -0.75 -4.60
C CYS A 127 12.48 -1.28 -4.87
N PHE A 128 13.49 -0.66 -4.24
CA PHE A 128 14.82 -1.25 -4.12
C PHE A 128 14.89 -1.88 -2.75
N GLU A 129 14.60 -3.18 -2.63
CA GLU A 129 14.31 -3.79 -1.32
C GLU A 129 15.47 -3.72 -0.30
N GLU A 130 16.71 -3.54 -0.77
CA GLU A 130 17.89 -3.29 0.06
C GLU A 130 17.91 -1.90 0.70
N VAL A 131 17.22 -0.92 0.10
CA VAL A 131 17.16 0.48 0.55
C VAL A 131 15.79 0.78 1.17
N THR A 132 14.72 0.45 0.45
CA THR A 132 13.34 0.63 0.89
C THR A 132 12.41 -0.38 0.23
N ASP A 133 11.71 -1.12 1.07
CA ASP A 133 10.68 -2.09 0.68
C ASP A 133 9.26 -1.59 0.98
N ARG A 134 9.12 -0.29 1.27
CA ARG A 134 7.87 0.37 1.66
C ARG A 134 7.45 1.45 0.67
N LEU A 135 6.17 1.80 0.73
CA LEU A 135 5.49 2.77 -0.13
C LEU A 135 5.11 4.03 0.66
N CYS A 136 5.06 5.15 -0.05
CA CYS A 136 4.40 6.38 0.37
C CYS A 136 3.07 6.49 -0.39
N ILE A 137 1.96 6.62 0.32
CA ILE A 137 0.65 6.89 -0.28
C ILE A 137 0.24 8.30 0.12
N VAL A 138 -0.14 9.13 -0.83
CA VAL A 138 -0.59 10.51 -0.61
C VAL A 138 -2.06 10.59 -0.98
N PHE A 139 -2.91 10.91 -0.02
CA PHE A 139 -4.28 11.32 -0.25
C PHE A 139 -4.35 12.84 -0.25
N ASP A 140 -4.69 13.42 -1.40
CA ASP A 140 -4.98 14.84 -1.54
C ASP A 140 -6.47 15.09 -1.36
N LEU A 141 -6.82 15.86 -0.33
CA LEU A 141 -8.19 16.21 0.01
C LEU A 141 -8.57 17.61 -0.50
N ALA A 142 -7.77 18.22 -1.38
CA ALA A 142 -8.19 19.41 -2.11
C ALA A 142 -9.52 19.15 -2.83
N GLU A 143 -10.48 20.05 -2.65
CA GLU A 143 -11.84 19.96 -3.20
C GLU A 143 -12.64 18.71 -2.73
N PHE A 144 -12.17 18.02 -1.69
CA PHE A 144 -12.90 16.90 -1.11
C PHE A 144 -14.21 17.36 -0.48
N SER A 145 -15.28 16.64 -0.77
CA SER A 145 -16.57 16.75 -0.10
C SER A 145 -17.09 15.37 0.31
N THR A 146 -18.17 15.30 1.10
CA THR A 146 -18.71 14.03 1.58
C THR A 146 -19.21 13.12 0.46
N SER A 147 -19.62 13.67 -0.70
CA SER A 147 -19.98 12.86 -1.87
C SER A 147 -18.79 12.14 -2.49
N CYS A 148 -17.56 12.60 -2.19
CA CYS A 148 -16.35 11.96 -2.66
C CYS A 148 -15.93 10.74 -1.80
N MET A 149 -16.56 10.56 -0.64
CA MET A 149 -16.17 9.53 0.31
C MET A 149 -16.63 8.14 -0.17
N ASP A 150 -15.68 7.28 -0.53
CA ASP A 150 -15.92 5.88 -0.86
C ASP A 150 -15.38 4.96 0.24
N TYR A 151 -16.24 4.65 1.23
CA TYR A 151 -15.87 3.79 2.36
C TYR A 151 -15.51 2.37 1.92
N GLN A 152 -16.19 1.84 0.90
CA GLN A 152 -15.95 0.49 0.39
C GLN A 152 -14.56 0.41 -0.26
N LEU A 153 -14.15 1.44 -1.00
CA LEU A 153 -12.80 1.55 -1.55
C LEU A 153 -11.74 1.56 -0.45
N VAL A 154 -11.95 2.37 0.59
CA VAL A 154 -11.01 2.47 1.72
C VAL A 154 -10.89 1.13 2.44
N GLN A 155 -12.01 0.43 2.67
CA GLN A 155 -12.01 -0.91 3.23
C GLN A 155 -11.25 -1.91 2.35
N ASN A 156 -11.46 -1.88 1.03
CA ASN A 156 -10.74 -2.73 0.10
C ASN A 156 -9.23 -2.46 0.11
N LEU A 157 -8.82 -1.19 0.12
CA LEU A 157 -7.40 -0.82 0.20
C LEU A 157 -6.77 -1.31 1.50
N ILE A 158 -7.42 -1.09 2.65
CA ILE A 158 -6.93 -1.58 3.95
C ILE A 158 -6.82 -3.10 3.94
N TRP A 159 -7.83 -3.80 3.41
CA TRP A 159 -7.84 -5.25 3.30
C TRP A 159 -6.69 -5.76 2.42
N LEU A 160 -6.47 -5.18 1.24
CA LEU A 160 -5.37 -5.52 0.34
C LEU A 160 -4.01 -5.32 1.02
N LEU A 161 -3.79 -4.16 1.65
CA LEU A 161 -2.56 -3.85 2.38
C LEU A 161 -2.31 -4.80 3.56
N SER A 162 -3.37 -5.28 4.20
CA SER A 162 -3.27 -6.16 5.37
C SER A 162 -3.04 -7.62 4.99
N LYS A 163 -3.60 -8.07 3.85
CA LYS A 163 -3.62 -9.49 3.47
C LYS A 163 -2.60 -9.87 2.40
N HIS A 164 -2.44 -9.02 1.38
CA HIS A 164 -1.67 -9.35 0.18
C HIS A 164 -0.44 -8.47 -0.03
N PHE A 165 -0.41 -7.29 0.60
CA PHE A 165 0.73 -6.39 0.61
C PHE A 165 1.22 -6.08 2.04
N PRO A 166 1.40 -7.11 2.90
CA PRO A 166 1.73 -6.90 4.31
C PRO A 166 3.03 -6.09 4.45
N GLU A 167 3.03 -5.16 5.41
CA GLU A 167 4.18 -4.31 5.72
C GLU A 167 4.71 -3.45 4.54
N ARG A 168 3.94 -3.29 3.45
CA ARG A 168 4.30 -2.41 2.34
C ARG A 168 3.99 -0.95 2.59
N LEU A 169 2.98 -0.60 3.38
CA LEU A 169 2.75 0.81 3.71
C LEU A 169 3.85 1.31 4.66
N GLY A 170 4.58 2.34 4.23
CA GLY A 170 5.56 3.06 5.05
C GLY A 170 4.99 4.34 5.64
N VAL A 171 4.34 5.16 4.82
CA VAL A 171 3.61 6.36 5.28
C VAL A 171 2.38 6.60 4.41
N CYS A 172 1.32 7.07 5.03
CA CYS A 172 0.11 7.57 4.38
C CYS A 172 -0.03 9.05 4.73
N LEU A 173 0.17 9.94 3.75
CA LEU A 173 0.06 11.39 3.93
C LEU A 173 -1.35 11.83 3.57
N ILE A 174 -2.01 12.55 4.47
CA ILE A 174 -3.27 13.24 4.21
C ILE A 174 -2.94 14.73 4.09
N ILE A 175 -3.03 15.27 2.88
CA ILE A 175 -2.74 16.69 2.58
C ILE A 175 -4.06 17.42 2.26
N ASN A 176 -4.06 18.75 2.42
CA ASN A 176 -5.21 19.61 2.12
C ASN A 176 -6.51 19.16 2.82
N SER A 177 -6.40 18.58 4.01
CA SER A 177 -7.54 18.03 4.74
C SER A 177 -8.51 19.14 5.17
N PRO A 178 -9.77 19.16 4.70
CA PRO A 178 -10.76 20.11 5.17
C PRO A 178 -11.13 19.81 6.63
N ALA A 179 -11.58 20.84 7.37
CA ALA A 179 -11.96 20.70 8.78
C ALA A 179 -13.00 19.59 9.01
N LEU A 180 -13.92 19.38 8.07
CA LEU A 180 -14.93 18.31 8.13
C LEU A 180 -14.31 16.91 8.20
N PHE A 181 -13.15 16.67 7.61
CA PHE A 181 -12.55 15.32 7.58
C PHE A 181 -12.17 14.81 8.99
N SER A 182 -12.03 15.72 9.96
CA SER A 182 -11.87 15.36 11.38
C SER A 182 -13.04 14.53 11.94
N THR A 183 -14.24 14.61 11.34
CA THR A 183 -15.40 13.78 11.72
C THR A 183 -15.44 12.44 10.99
N ILE A 184 -14.78 12.33 9.83
CA ILE A 184 -14.75 11.12 8.99
C ILE A 184 -13.64 10.17 9.45
N PHE A 185 -12.45 10.71 9.75
CA PHE A 185 -11.28 9.91 10.09
C PHE A 185 -11.49 8.94 11.28
N PRO A 186 -12.23 9.28 12.36
CA PRO A 186 -12.51 8.33 13.44
C PRO A 186 -13.16 7.03 12.96
N ALA A 187 -14.05 7.07 11.97
CA ALA A 187 -14.66 5.87 11.40
C ALA A 187 -13.64 5.03 10.62
N ILE A 188 -12.74 5.68 9.88
CA ILE A 188 -11.64 5.00 9.16
C ILE A 188 -10.65 4.39 10.16
N ARG A 189 -10.32 5.11 11.24
CA ARG A 189 -9.37 4.67 12.27
C ARG A 189 -9.77 3.36 12.95
N VAL A 190 -11.07 3.10 13.11
CA VAL A 190 -11.60 1.83 13.65
C VAL A 190 -11.23 0.63 12.76
N LEU A 191 -11.04 0.85 11.46
CA LEU A 191 -10.66 -0.19 10.50
C LEU A 191 -9.14 -0.45 10.48
N LEU A 192 -8.34 0.42 11.10
CA LEU A 192 -6.88 0.34 11.08
C LEU A 192 -6.37 -0.30 12.37
N ASP A 193 -5.45 -1.26 12.24
CA ASP A 193 -4.62 -1.68 13.37
C ASP A 193 -3.68 -0.54 13.80
N ASP A 194 -3.15 -0.62 15.02
CA ASP A 194 -2.33 0.45 15.61
C ASP A 194 -1.04 0.73 14.83
N ASN A 195 -0.45 -0.28 14.18
CA ASN A 195 0.76 -0.08 13.37
C ASN A 195 0.42 0.67 12.09
N THR A 196 -0.69 0.34 11.43
CA THR A 196 -1.15 1.08 10.24
C THR A 196 -1.59 2.50 10.59
N ALA A 197 -2.31 2.69 11.69
CA ALA A 197 -2.77 4.01 12.11
C ALA A 197 -1.61 4.99 12.39
N LYS A 198 -0.50 4.52 12.98
CA LYS A 198 0.69 5.35 13.24
C LYS A 198 1.35 5.89 11.96
N LYS A 199 1.15 5.20 10.84
CA LYS A 199 1.69 5.56 9.52
C LYS A 199 0.87 6.63 8.82
N VAL A 200 -0.36 6.92 9.28
CA VAL A 200 -1.18 8.02 8.75
C VAL A 200 -0.72 9.33 9.36
N LYS A 201 -0.35 10.30 8.51
CA LYS A 201 0.14 11.62 8.89
C LYS A 201 -0.73 12.68 8.24
N PHE A 202 -1.34 13.54 9.05
CA PHE A 202 -2.01 14.74 8.59
C PHE A 202 -0.96 15.83 8.42
N VAL A 203 -0.83 16.35 7.21
CA VAL A 203 0.17 17.36 6.87
C VAL A 203 -0.54 18.71 6.75
N GLY A 204 -0.16 19.65 7.60
CA GLY A 204 -0.84 20.95 7.74
C GLY A 204 -0.40 22.02 6.74
N ASP A 205 0.85 21.96 6.30
CA ASP A 205 1.43 22.95 5.38
C ASP A 205 2.56 22.35 4.51
N GLU A 206 3.04 23.14 3.55
CA GLU A 206 4.12 22.72 2.63
C GLU A 206 5.46 22.47 3.35
N VAL A 207 5.73 23.15 4.47
CA VAL A 207 6.97 22.97 5.24
C VAL A 207 6.96 21.58 5.89
N GLU A 208 5.84 21.16 6.46
CA GLU A 208 5.65 19.80 6.96
C GLU A 208 5.70 18.77 5.82
N LEU A 209 5.11 19.08 4.65
CA LEU A 209 5.17 18.19 3.49
C LEU A 209 6.60 17.94 3.02
N CYS A 210 7.46 18.96 3.04
CA CYS A 210 8.89 18.87 2.69
C CYS A 210 9.66 17.90 3.59
N GLN A 211 9.14 17.56 4.78
CA GLN A 211 9.70 16.50 5.61
C GLN A 211 9.46 15.11 5.03
N TYR A 212 8.63 14.95 4.01
CA TYR A 212 8.32 13.65 3.40
C TYR A 212 8.69 13.61 1.92
N LEU A 213 8.33 14.65 1.16
CA LEU A 213 8.58 14.74 -0.28
C LEU A 213 8.66 16.19 -0.75
N ILE A 214 9.25 16.42 -1.93
CA ILE A 214 9.30 17.75 -2.56
C ILE A 214 7.91 18.06 -3.14
N PRO A 215 7.23 19.17 -2.77
CA PRO A 215 5.87 19.47 -3.23
C PRO A 215 5.71 19.46 -4.76
N ASP A 216 6.70 19.94 -5.50
CA ASP A 216 6.70 20.02 -6.97
C ASP A 216 6.52 18.68 -7.70
N ILE A 217 6.70 17.54 -7.01
CA ILE A 217 6.46 16.23 -7.62
C ILE A 217 4.97 15.89 -7.69
N LEU A 218 4.13 16.59 -6.92
CA LEU A 218 2.69 16.34 -6.84
C LEU A 218 2.01 16.81 -8.14
N PRO A 219 1.10 15.99 -8.72
CA PRO A 219 0.37 16.37 -9.92
C PRO A 219 -0.53 17.59 -9.70
N THR A 220 -0.53 18.51 -10.67
CA THR A 220 -1.49 19.63 -10.73
C THR A 220 -2.57 19.42 -11.79
N ASP A 221 -2.49 18.33 -12.55
CA ASP A 221 -3.32 18.00 -13.72
C ASP A 221 -4.37 16.91 -13.43
N MET A 222 -4.60 16.59 -12.15
CA MET A 222 -5.48 15.50 -11.70
C MET A 222 -6.72 15.97 -10.96
#